data_AF-A0AAU2PCN4-F1
#
_entry.id   AF-A0AAU2PCN4-F1
#
_cell.length_a   1.000
_cell.length_b   1.000
_cell.length_c   1.000
_cell.angle_alpha   90.00
_cell.angle_beta   90.00
_cell.angle_gamma   90.00
#
_symmetry.space_group_name_H-M   'P 1'
#
loop_
_entity.id
_entity.type
_entity.pdbx_description
1 polymer ?
#
loop_
_entity_poly.entity_id
_entity_poly.type
_entity_poly.pdbx_seq_one_letter_code
_entity_poly.pdbx_strand_id
1 'polypeptide(L)' 'MAKQKVGQIIDALGVVVDLDEGDLPTDAYVILRIVKADGSVSMSGARSESLDWITRLGMITAAQHLENDGYVDASTDDT' A
#
# COMPACT_ATOMS: atom_id res chain seq x y z
N MET A 1 17.09 12.32 10.22
CA MET A 1 16.03 12.13 9.20
C MET A 1 14.72 12.59 9.81
N ALA A 2 14.07 13.60 9.25
CA ALA A 2 12.76 14.03 9.72
C ALA A 2 11.69 13.01 9.29
N LYS A 3 10.76 12.66 10.19
CA LYS A 3 9.58 11.86 9.83
C LYS A 3 8.61 12.77 9.10
N GLN A 4 8.07 12.31 7.97
CA GLN A 4 7.01 12.98 7.24
C GLN A 4 5.84 12.02 7.02
N LYS A 5 4.63 12.55 6.91
CA LYS A 5 3.46 11.76 6.50
C LYS A 5 3.60 11.38 5.04
N VAL A 6 3.18 10.17 4.68
CA VAL A 6 3.37 9.62 3.32
C VAL A 6 2.36 10.14 2.30
N GLY A 7 1.26 10.76 2.72
CA GLY A 7 0.15 11.18 1.83
C GLY A 7 0.61 11.97 0.60
N GLN A 8 1.31 13.09 0.81
CA GLN A 8 1.81 13.92 -0.31
C GLN A 8 2.76 13.16 -1.26
N ILE A 9 3.51 12.18 -0.77
CA ILE A 9 4.39 11.35 -1.60
C ILE A 9 3.55 10.42 -2.47
N ILE A 10 2.53 9.78 -1.89
CA ILE A 10 1.61 8.88 -2.59
C ILE A 10 0.83 9.65 -3.66
N ASP A 11 0.32 10.84 -3.32
CA ASP A 11 -0.39 11.72 -4.25
C ASP A 11 0.51 12.12 -5.44
N ALA A 12 1.77 12.49 -5.18
CA ALA A 12 2.72 12.87 -6.23
C ALA A 12 3.12 11.70 -7.14
N LEU A 13 3.00 10.46 -6.65
CA LEU A 13 3.21 9.24 -7.45
C LEU A 13 1.97 8.85 -8.26
N GLY A 14 0.83 9.52 -8.06
CA GLY A 14 -0.42 9.24 -8.78
C GLY A 14 -1.09 7.93 -8.35
N VAL A 15 -0.82 7.45 -7.14
CA VAL A 15 -1.44 6.22 -6.62
C VAL A 15 -2.89 6.49 -6.24
N VAL A 16 -3.79 5.65 -6.76
CA VAL A 16 -5.23 5.67 -6.46
C VAL A 16 -5.62 4.30 -5.95
N VAL A 17 -6.52 4.27 -4.97
CA VAL A 17 -7.17 3.04 -4.50
C VAL A 17 -8.64 3.11 -4.91
N ASP A 18 -9.17 1.99 -5.38
CA ASP A 18 -10.59 1.85 -5.65
C ASP A 18 -11.29 1.37 -4.37
N LEU A 19 -12.32 2.10 -3.95
CA LEU A 19 -13.08 1.87 -2.72
C LEU A 19 -14.56 2.04 -3.02
N ASP A 20 -15.37 1.13 -2.51
CA ASP A 20 -16.82 1.15 -2.70
C ASP A 20 -17.51 2.10 -1.72
N GLU A 21 -18.77 2.44 -2.00
CA GLU A 21 -19.58 3.25 -1.09
C GLU A 21 -19.77 2.52 0.25
N GLY A 22 -19.29 3.15 1.33
CA GLY A 22 -19.37 2.62 2.69
C GLY A 22 -18.09 1.94 3.16
N ASP A 23 -17.08 1.78 2.29
CA ASP A 23 -15.78 1.29 2.71
C ASP A 23 -15.11 2.24 3.71
N LEU A 24 -14.51 1.65 4.74
CA LEU A 24 -13.80 2.37 5.79
C LEU A 24 -12.37 1.80 5.95
N PRO A 25 -11.38 2.38 5.25
CA PRO A 25 -9.98 2.03 5.48
C PRO A 25 -9.56 2.41 6.91
N THR A 26 -9.18 1.42 7.72
CA THR A 26 -8.75 1.65 9.12
C THR A 26 -7.24 1.80 9.26
N ASP A 27 -6.48 1.08 8.42
CA ASP A 27 -5.03 1.00 8.49
C ASP A 27 -4.40 0.92 7.09
N ALA A 28 -3.17 1.42 6.97
CA ALA A 28 -2.39 1.30 5.75
C ALA A 28 -1.00 0.75 6.06
N TYR A 29 -0.51 -0.11 5.17
CA TYR A 29 0.90 -0.45 5.05
C TYR A 29 1.38 -0.01 3.67
N VAL A 30 2.40 0.85 3.65
CA VAL A 30 2.91 1.45 2.41
C VAL A 30 4.34 0.99 2.22
N ILE A 31 4.63 0.46 1.02
CA ILE A 31 5.97 0.09 0.60
C ILE A 31 6.39 1.07 -0.49
N LEU A 32 7.46 1.82 -0.24
CA LEU A 32 8.03 2.78 -1.18
C LEU A 32 9.33 2.24 -1.76
N ARG A 33 9.42 2.23 -3.10
CA ARG A 33 10.70 2.13 -3.80
C ARG A 33 11.36 3.51 -3.82
N ILE A 34 12.60 3.59 -3.37
CA ILE A 34 13.36 4.84 -3.26
C ILE A 34 14.64 4.72 -4.07
N VAL A 35 14.84 5.65 -5.00
CA VAL A 35 16.14 5.88 -5.65
C VAL A 35 16.95 6.84 -4.77
N LYS A 36 18.15 6.45 -4.38
CA LYS A 36 19.07 7.24 -3.57
C LYS A 36 19.90 8.18 -4.44
N ALA A 37 20.56 9.15 -3.80
CA ALA A 37 21.41 10.11 -4.50
C ALA A 37 22.59 9.47 -5.24
N ASP A 38 23.06 8.31 -4.79
CA ASP A 38 24.10 7.50 -5.44
C ASP A 38 23.56 6.60 -6.57
N GLY A 39 22.27 6.71 -6.89
CA GLY A 39 21.59 5.89 -7.90
C GLY A 39 21.19 4.50 -7.41
N SER A 40 21.54 4.10 -6.19
CA SER A 40 21.10 2.83 -5.62
C SER A 40 19.58 2.82 -5.37
N VAL A 41 18.98 1.63 -5.42
CA VAL A 41 17.56 1.43 -5.11
C VAL A 41 17.43 0.77 -3.75
N SER A 42 16.54 1.31 -2.92
CA SER A 42 16.16 0.71 -1.65
C SER A 42 14.65 0.67 -1.50
N MET A 43 14.15 -0.17 -0.59
CA MET A 43 12.75 -0.20 -0.20
C MET A 43 12.59 0.39 1.20
N SER A 44 11.49 1.11 1.44
CA SER A 44 11.14 1.61 2.77
C SER A 44 9.67 1.34 3.05
N GLY A 45 9.38 0.77 4.23
CA GLY A 45 8.03 0.53 4.70
C GLY A 45 7.56 1.60 5.69
N ALA A 46 6.31 2.01 5.57
CA ALA A 46 5.60 2.83 6.55
C ALA A 46 4.26 2.15 6.92
N ARG A 47 3.76 2.41 8.12
CA ARG A 47 2.48 1.85 8.59
C ARG A 47 1.69 2.85 9.42
N SER A 48 0.38 2.66 9.50
CA SER A 48 -0.45 3.25 10.56
C SER A 48 0.10 2.91 11.94
N GLU A 49 -0.03 3.83 12.89
CA GLU A 49 0.47 3.63 14.26
C GLU A 49 -0.26 2.47 14.96
N SER A 50 -1.58 2.39 14.74
CA SER A 50 -2.50 1.35 15.22
C SER A 50 -2.24 -0.05 14.66
N LEU A 51 -1.61 -0.16 13.49
CA LEU A 51 -1.45 -1.43 12.79
C LEU A 51 -0.43 -2.33 13.51
N ASP A 52 -0.92 -3.35 14.21
CA ASP A 52 -0.09 -4.32 14.91
C ASP A 52 0.69 -5.23 13.93
N TRP A 53 1.68 -5.94 14.46
CA TRP A 53 2.59 -6.73 13.63
C TRP A 53 1.95 -7.98 13.02
N ILE A 54 0.94 -8.57 13.66
CA ILE A 54 0.24 -9.77 13.19
C ILE A 54 -0.64 -9.37 12.01
N THR A 55 -1.48 -8.34 12.19
CA THR A 55 -2.34 -7.83 11.12
C THR A 55 -1.51 -7.35 9.93
N ARG A 56 -0.40 -6.65 10.17
CA ARG A 56 0.54 -6.25 9.10
C ARG A 56 1.10 -7.43 8.33
N LEU A 57 1.48 -8.52 8.99
CA LEU A 57 2.00 -9.71 8.32
C LEU A 57 0.91 -10.34 7.44
N GLY A 58 -0.30 -10.47 7.97
CA GLY A 58 -1.46 -10.96 7.21
C GLY A 58 -1.73 -10.12 5.96
N MET A 59 -1.72 -8.79 6.07
CA MET A 59 -1.88 -7.88 4.92
C MET A 59 -0.79 -8.10 3.85
N ILE A 60 0.47 -8.23 4.24
CA ILE A 60 1.58 -8.45 3.30
C ILE A 60 1.41 -9.78 2.57
N THR A 61 1.03 -10.85 3.28
CA THR A 61 0.79 -12.16 2.68
C THR A 61 -0.39 -12.14 1.71
N ALA A 62 -1.50 -11.48 2.08
CA ALA A 62 -2.65 -11.29 1.18
C ALA A 62 -2.27 -10.49 -0.07
N ALA A 63 -1.54 -9.38 0.10
CA ALA A 63 -1.06 -8.57 -1.03
C ALA A 63 -0.15 -9.37 -1.97
N GLN A 64 0.77 -10.18 -1.42
CA GLN A 64 1.62 -11.04 -2.23
C GLN A 64 0.81 -12.05 -3.06
N HIS A 65 -0.26 -12.61 -2.49
CA HIS A 65 -1.14 -13.52 -3.22
C HIS A 65 -1.87 -12.80 -4.36
N LEU A 66 -2.44 -11.61 -4.11
CA LEU A 66 -3.11 -10.79 -5.13
C LEU A 66 -2.18 -10.47 -6.32
N GLU A 67 -0.93 -10.10 -6.05
CA GLU A 67 0.05 -9.80 -7.09
C GLU A 67 0.45 -11.03 -7.90
N ASN A 68 0.49 -12.22 -7.29
CA ASN A 68 0.88 -13.44 -7.97
C ASN A 68 -0.27 -14.06 -8.80
N ASP A 69 -1.50 -13.93 -8.31
CA ASP A 69 -2.68 -14.59 -8.89
C ASP A 69 -3.41 -13.70 -9.91
N GLY A 70 -3.03 -12.41 -9.99
CA GLY A 70 -3.66 -11.40 -10.82
C GLY A 70 -4.84 -10.75 -10.09
N TYR A 71 -4.87 -9.42 -10.12
CA TYR A 71 -5.98 -8.65 -9.56
C TYR A 71 -7.29 -9.02 -10.27
N VAL A 72 -8.23 -9.62 -9.55
CA VAL A 72 -9.61 -9.80 -10.02
C VAL A 72 -10.32 -8.48 -9.77
N ASP A 73 -10.64 -7.78 -10.86
CA ASP A 73 -11.43 -6.56 -10.82
C ASP A 73 -12.84 -6.90 -10.28
N ALA A 74 -13.20 -6.29 -9.16
CA ALA A 74 -14.49 -6.52 -8.48
C ALA A 74 -15.69 -6.07 -9.33
N SER A 75 -15.46 -5.36 -10.43
CA SER A 75 -16.51 -4.89 -11.35
C SER A 75 -17.03 -5.93 -12.35
N THR A 76 -16.55 -7.18 -12.34
CA THR A 76 -16.88 -8.15 -13.40
C THR A 76 -18.09 -9.06 -13.13
N ASP A 77 -18.88 -8.83 -12.07
CA ASP A 77 -20.01 -9.72 -11.70
C ASP A 77 -21.40 -9.12 -12.00
N ASP A 78 -21.55 -8.50 -13.18
CA ASP A 78 -22.84 -8.21 -13.81
C ASP A 78 -22.93 -8.95 -15.17
N THR A 79 -23.35 -10.21 -15.17
CA THR A 79 -23.85 -10.91 -16.38
C THR A 79 -24.99 -11.85 -16.03
#